data_AF-A0A0N5BAI8-F1
#
_entry.id   AF-A0A0N5BAI8-F1
#
_cell.length_a   1.000
_cell.length_b   1.000
_cell.length_c   1.000
_cell.angle_alpha   90.00
_cell.angle_beta   90.00
_cell.angle_gamma   90.00
#
_symmetry.space_group_name_H-M   'P 1'
#
loop_
_entity.id
_entity.type
_entity.pdbx_description
1 polymer ?
#
loop_
_entity_poly.entity_id
_entity_poly.type
_entity_poly.pdbx_seq_one_letter_code
_entity_poly.pdbx_strand_id
1 'polypeptide(L)'
;MIKYLLTIFFIFLMQLSDGRFSITYYSSYIYIKNIIKGQHKFGKDRITLVLNSQSSNINKNILNQIDNWKGPISLGIFFDVDDIFNFKTLCKFCVLNSIPNISNKTSVHFIFPYSALSKDNKDKILLNEYFNDVNCEENTKVSNNICDISTENEDEDTKINRIIRYPINVIRNIARKEIKTKFMTFADINDYFSQDFEYKMSKLISEIFKKSRKTKKKMKNILVYQSFDVDSSVEKLKTKKELLQLVNSSKAFLSDTFLNNTEQINLLEEWFYKKETQTPSVQFITTYRHSNWDPQFISDNKIPYFDERFPYPLKDRVQLKWHLCRQQYKFLVVNDVFMYHYGIQNTNERKLVRKAKYKVLRKTIRVIKEFNKKMWRSHPKTVKTCPRVQL
;
A
#
# COMPACT_ATOMS: atom_id res chain seq x y z
N MET A 1 -49.22 -3.77 41.21
CA MET A 1 -49.12 -2.97 39.96
C MET A 1 -47.99 -1.93 39.97
N ILE A 2 -46.89 -2.09 40.73
CA ILE A 2 -45.72 -1.18 40.71
C ILE A 2 -44.42 -2.02 40.81
N LYS A 3 -44.31 -3.09 40.01
CA LYS A 3 -43.07 -3.87 39.87
C LYS A 3 -42.73 -4.30 38.43
N TYR A 4 -43.59 -3.97 37.47
CA TYR A 4 -43.40 -4.31 36.05
C TYR A 4 -43.21 -3.08 35.13
N LEU A 5 -43.22 -1.85 35.67
CA LEU A 5 -42.93 -0.64 34.88
C LEU A 5 -41.46 -0.20 34.93
N LEU A 6 -40.68 -0.63 35.92
CA LEU A 6 -39.27 -0.25 36.06
C LEU A 6 -38.30 -1.14 35.27
N THR A 7 -38.73 -2.32 34.84
CA THR A 7 -37.93 -3.21 33.99
C THR A 7 -38.09 -2.93 32.49
N ILE A 8 -39.08 -2.13 32.09
CA ILE A 8 -39.25 -1.71 30.68
C ILE A 8 -38.53 -0.39 30.40
N PHE A 9 -38.32 0.47 31.42
CA PHE A 9 -37.57 1.72 31.26
C PHE A 9 -36.04 1.52 31.26
N PHE A 10 -35.53 0.41 31.81
CA PHE A 10 -34.10 0.08 31.80
C PHE A 10 -33.64 -0.75 30.59
N ILE A 11 -34.58 -1.27 29.80
CA ILE A 11 -34.28 -2.01 28.56
C ILE A 11 -34.32 -1.09 27.32
N PHE A 12 -34.74 0.17 27.47
CA PHE A 12 -34.79 1.15 26.38
C PHE A 12 -33.54 2.06 26.27
N LEU A 13 -32.48 1.82 27.06
CA LEU A 13 -31.26 2.66 27.07
C LEU A 13 -29.95 1.92 26.76
N MET A 14 -30.03 0.74 26.16
CA MET A 14 -28.90 0.06 25.51
C MET A 14 -29.32 -0.48 24.14
N GLN A 15 -30.01 0.34 23.34
CA GLN A 15 -29.59 0.41 21.94
C GLN A 15 -28.22 1.08 21.98
N LEU A 16 -27.17 0.28 22.22
CA LEU A 16 -25.83 0.64 21.77
C LEU A 16 -26.00 0.95 20.29
N SER A 17 -26.03 2.24 19.95
CA SER A 17 -25.86 2.66 18.58
C SER A 17 -24.55 2.01 18.16
N ASP A 18 -24.64 1.03 17.26
CA ASP A 18 -23.47 0.36 16.72
C ASP A 18 -22.76 1.45 15.89
N GLY A 19 -21.89 2.19 16.56
CA GLY A 19 -21.37 3.46 16.08
C GLY A 19 -20.70 3.28 14.73
N ARG A 20 -20.83 4.28 13.86
CA ARG A 20 -20.24 4.29 12.51
C ARG A 20 -18.76 3.91 12.53
N PHE A 21 -18.04 4.30 13.57
CA PHE A 21 -16.61 4.04 13.75
C PHE A 21 -16.36 3.14 14.95
N SER A 22 -15.40 2.22 14.79
CA SER A 22 -14.94 1.31 15.84
C SER A 22 -13.42 1.15 15.81
N ILE A 23 -12.83 1.07 17.00
CA ILE A 23 -11.41 0.82 17.21
C ILE A 23 -11.16 -0.67 17.10
N THR A 24 -10.25 -1.07 16.21
CA THR A 24 -9.79 -2.45 16.07
C THR A 24 -8.34 -2.57 16.55
N TYR A 25 -8.08 -3.54 17.43
CA TYR A 25 -6.72 -3.82 17.92
C TYR A 25 -5.93 -4.66 16.91
N TYR A 26 -4.65 -4.33 16.73
CA TYR A 26 -3.72 -5.02 15.84
C TYR A 26 -2.31 -5.03 16.41
N SER A 27 -1.97 -6.06 17.20
CA SER A 27 -0.64 -6.17 17.83
C SER A 27 -0.30 -4.89 18.64
N SER A 28 0.80 -4.21 18.34
CA SER A 28 1.22 -2.94 18.93
C SER A 28 0.57 -1.69 18.31
N TYR A 29 -0.50 -1.87 17.53
CA TYR A 29 -1.22 -0.81 16.83
C TYR A 29 -2.71 -0.94 17.08
N ILE A 30 -3.42 0.15 16.81
CA ILE A 30 -4.86 0.17 16.65
C ILE A 30 -5.20 0.79 15.31
N TYR A 31 -6.40 0.51 14.81
CA TYR A 31 -6.88 1.15 13.59
C TYR A 31 -8.39 1.35 13.60
N ILE A 32 -8.81 2.41 12.94
CA ILE A 32 -10.22 2.74 12.65
C ILE A 32 -10.42 2.47 11.17
N LYS A 33 -11.16 1.41 10.86
CA LYS A 33 -11.44 1.02 9.48
C LYS A 33 -12.54 1.88 8.87
N ASN A 34 -12.45 2.13 7.56
CA ASN A 34 -13.49 2.80 6.78
C ASN A 34 -13.90 4.16 7.36
N ILE A 35 -12.92 4.93 7.86
CA ILE A 35 -13.16 6.32 8.28
C ILE A 35 -13.81 7.11 7.13
N ILE A 36 -13.36 6.80 5.90
CA ILE A 36 -14.11 6.99 4.67
C ILE A 36 -14.40 5.61 4.10
N LYS A 37 -15.67 5.34 3.80
CA LYS A 37 -16.14 4.06 3.28
C LYS A 37 -16.36 4.17 1.78
N GLY A 38 -15.71 3.29 1.01
CA GLY A 38 -15.97 3.16 -0.42
C GLY A 38 -17.41 2.76 -0.70
N GLN A 39 -18.12 3.54 -1.53
CA GLN A 39 -19.54 3.40 -1.83
C GLN A 39 -19.79 2.50 -3.04
N HIS A 40 -18.95 2.58 -4.09
CA HIS A 40 -19.11 1.75 -5.27
C HIS A 40 -18.85 0.27 -4.99
N LYS A 41 -19.78 -0.58 -5.40
CA LYS A 41 -19.68 -2.04 -5.25
C LYS A 41 -18.97 -2.63 -6.46
N PHE A 42 -17.65 -2.76 -6.39
CA PHE A 42 -16.87 -3.46 -7.40
C PHE A 42 -17.11 -4.97 -7.37
N GLY A 43 -17.06 -5.60 -8.53
CA GLY A 43 -17.05 -7.06 -8.64
C GLY A 43 -15.83 -7.67 -7.94
N LYS A 44 -16.00 -8.87 -7.36
CA LYS A 44 -14.93 -9.55 -6.59
C LYS A 44 -13.66 -9.84 -7.41
N ASP A 45 -13.77 -9.91 -8.73
CA ASP A 45 -12.67 -10.19 -9.64
C ASP A 45 -11.90 -8.93 -10.09
N ARG A 46 -12.30 -7.73 -9.65
CA ARG A 46 -11.53 -6.49 -9.82
C ARG A 46 -10.28 -6.48 -8.93
N ILE A 47 -9.37 -5.54 -9.20
CA ILE A 47 -8.10 -5.44 -8.47
C ILE A 47 -8.15 -4.25 -7.53
N THR A 48 -8.00 -4.49 -6.22
CA THR A 48 -7.84 -3.40 -5.25
C THR A 48 -6.41 -2.88 -5.25
N LEU A 49 -6.24 -1.57 -5.40
CA LEU A 49 -4.98 -0.89 -5.14
C LEU A 49 -4.85 -0.66 -3.63
N VAL A 50 -3.84 -1.27 -3.03
CA VAL A 50 -3.53 -1.14 -1.60
C VAL A 50 -2.44 -0.09 -1.44
N LEU A 51 -2.82 1.05 -0.88
CA LEU A 51 -1.96 2.21 -0.66
C LEU A 51 -1.60 2.34 0.82
N ASN A 52 -0.44 2.93 1.05
CA ASN A 52 0.05 3.29 2.37
C ASN A 52 0.52 4.75 2.36
N SER A 53 0.30 5.47 3.45
CA SER A 53 0.82 6.82 3.62
C SER A 53 1.05 7.17 5.08
N GLN A 54 1.98 8.08 5.31
CA GLN A 54 2.02 8.86 6.54
C GLN A 54 0.98 9.99 6.46
N SER A 55 0.38 10.37 7.58
CA SER A 55 -0.62 11.44 7.66
C SER A 55 -0.10 12.79 7.14
N SER A 56 1.20 13.08 7.34
CA SER A 56 1.87 14.28 6.83
C SER A 56 2.01 14.34 5.31
N ASN A 57 1.90 13.20 4.61
CA ASN A 57 2.17 13.10 3.17
C ASN A 57 0.87 13.04 2.34
N ILE A 58 -0.29 13.23 2.97
CA ILE A 58 -1.57 13.33 2.27
C ILE A 58 -1.66 14.71 1.63
N ASN A 59 -1.47 14.77 0.31
CA ASN A 59 -1.42 16.00 -0.49
C ASN A 59 -2.16 15.81 -1.83
N LYS A 60 -2.00 16.74 -2.78
CA LYS A 60 -2.57 16.66 -4.15
C LYS A 60 -2.31 15.32 -4.88
N ASN A 61 -1.28 14.56 -4.50
CA ASN A 61 -0.98 13.27 -5.13
C ASN A 61 -2.07 12.23 -4.86
N ILE A 62 -2.81 12.30 -3.74
CA ILE A 62 -3.89 11.33 -3.50
C ILE A 62 -5.02 11.50 -4.52
N LEU A 63 -5.37 12.74 -4.88
CA LEU A 63 -6.35 13.03 -5.94
C LEU A 63 -5.89 12.44 -7.27
N ASN A 64 -4.64 12.72 -7.63
CA ASN A 64 -4.03 12.20 -8.85
C ASN A 64 -4.05 10.66 -8.90
N GLN A 65 -3.83 10.01 -7.76
CA GLN A 65 -3.82 8.56 -7.64
C GLN A 65 -5.23 7.96 -7.74
N ILE A 66 -6.21 8.61 -7.11
CA ILE A 66 -7.62 8.26 -7.26
C ILE A 66 -8.01 8.34 -8.73
N ASP A 67 -7.65 9.38 -9.47
CA ASP A 67 -8.01 9.51 -10.88
C ASP A 67 -7.36 8.47 -11.80
N ASN A 68 -6.09 8.13 -11.51
CA ASN A 68 -5.29 7.18 -12.28
C ASN A 68 -5.81 5.74 -12.15
N TRP A 69 -6.20 5.30 -10.95
CA TRP A 69 -6.64 3.91 -10.72
C TRP A 69 -8.15 3.73 -10.95
N LYS A 70 -8.57 2.89 -11.90
CA LYS A 70 -10.00 2.67 -12.22
C LYS A 70 -10.71 1.64 -11.34
N GLY A 71 -9.99 0.90 -10.50
CA GLY A 71 -10.54 -0.10 -9.58
C GLY A 71 -10.78 0.43 -8.16
N PRO A 72 -11.15 -0.45 -7.22
CA PRO A 72 -11.23 -0.11 -5.80
C PRO A 72 -9.86 0.26 -5.21
N ILE A 73 -9.84 1.14 -4.21
CA ILE A 73 -8.64 1.56 -3.47
C ILE A 73 -8.87 1.30 -1.98
N SER A 74 -7.88 0.71 -1.31
CA SER A 74 -7.79 0.67 0.16
C SER A 74 -6.54 1.41 0.60
N LEU A 75 -6.74 2.50 1.35
CA LEU A 75 -5.68 3.40 1.80
C LEU A 75 -5.53 3.30 3.31
N GLY A 76 -4.37 2.85 3.77
CA GLY A 76 -3.98 2.96 5.17
C GLY A 76 -3.17 4.24 5.42
N ILE A 77 -3.56 5.01 6.44
CA ILE A 77 -2.88 6.24 6.84
C ILE A 77 -2.39 6.11 8.27
N PHE A 78 -1.09 6.22 8.46
CA PHE A 78 -0.47 6.16 9.78
C PHE A 78 -0.31 7.54 10.41
N PHE A 79 -0.76 7.66 11.65
CA PHE A 79 -0.61 8.82 12.50
C PHE A 79 0.40 8.50 13.62
N ASP A 80 1.51 9.22 13.61
CA ASP A 80 2.51 9.20 14.68
C ASP A 80 2.13 10.26 15.72
N VAL A 81 1.13 9.92 16.55
CA VAL A 81 0.55 10.77 17.60
C VAL A 81 0.35 9.96 18.87
N ASP A 82 0.34 10.65 20.01
CA ASP A 82 0.13 10.05 21.33
C ASP A 82 -1.34 10.04 21.78
N ASP A 83 -2.24 10.61 20.97
CA ASP A 83 -3.68 10.66 21.20
C ASP A 83 -4.42 10.56 19.87
N ILE A 84 -5.40 9.66 19.77
CA ILE A 84 -6.26 9.54 18.58
C ILE A 84 -7.05 10.82 18.30
N PHE A 85 -7.40 11.59 19.34
CA PHE A 85 -8.18 12.83 19.24
C PHE A 85 -7.32 14.06 18.94
N ASN A 86 -6.03 13.85 18.65
CA ASN A 86 -5.11 14.91 18.26
C ASN A 86 -5.66 15.73 17.07
N PHE A 87 -5.46 17.04 17.11
CA PHE A 87 -5.87 17.96 16.04
C PHE A 87 -5.40 17.53 14.64
N LYS A 88 -4.21 16.90 14.51
CA LYS A 88 -3.72 16.36 13.23
C LYS A 88 -4.65 15.28 12.67
N THR A 89 -5.23 14.44 13.52
CA THR A 89 -6.19 13.40 13.12
C THR A 89 -7.45 14.04 12.53
N LEU A 90 -8.04 14.99 13.26
CA LEU A 90 -9.22 15.73 12.84
C LEU A 90 -9.01 16.48 11.53
N CYS A 91 -7.92 17.24 11.47
CA CYS A 91 -7.55 18.00 10.29
C CYS A 91 -7.44 17.07 9.06
N LYS A 92 -6.74 15.94 9.16
CA LYS A 92 -6.59 15.03 8.01
C LYS A 92 -7.90 14.33 7.66
N PHE A 93 -8.77 14.05 8.62
CA PHE A 93 -10.13 13.61 8.34
C PHE A 93 -10.89 14.64 7.48
N CYS A 94 -10.84 15.93 7.84
CA CYS A 94 -11.50 16.97 7.04
C CYS A 94 -10.87 17.18 5.66
N VAL A 95 -9.54 17.20 5.56
CA VAL A 95 -8.83 17.26 4.26
C VAL A 95 -9.24 16.12 3.35
N LEU A 96 -9.41 14.91 3.89
CA LEU A 96 -9.84 13.77 3.08
C LEU A 96 -11.31 13.90 2.66
N ASN A 97 -12.20 14.39 3.53
CA ASN A 97 -13.61 14.60 3.18
C ASN A 97 -13.82 15.72 2.15
N SER A 98 -12.91 16.70 2.06
CA SER A 98 -12.97 17.74 1.04
C SER A 98 -12.51 17.27 -0.36
N ILE A 99 -11.93 16.07 -0.48
CA ILE A 99 -11.51 15.49 -1.76
C ILE A 99 -12.76 15.03 -2.53
N PRO A 100 -13.06 15.64 -3.69
CA PRO A 100 -14.24 15.26 -4.46
C PRO A 100 -14.20 13.78 -4.82
N ASN A 101 -15.34 13.09 -4.68
CA ASN A 101 -15.50 11.70 -5.09
C ASN A 101 -14.56 10.68 -4.42
N ILE A 102 -13.88 11.04 -3.32
CA ILE A 102 -12.98 10.10 -2.62
C ILE A 102 -13.71 8.81 -2.22
N SER A 103 -14.94 8.93 -1.73
CA SER A 103 -15.76 7.81 -1.29
C SER A 103 -16.30 6.96 -2.44
N ASN A 104 -16.19 7.39 -3.71
CA ASN A 104 -16.70 6.59 -4.83
C ASN A 104 -16.01 5.23 -4.89
N LYS A 105 -14.68 5.19 -4.77
CA LYS A 105 -13.90 3.94 -4.89
C LYS A 105 -12.84 3.72 -3.81
N THR A 106 -12.64 4.68 -2.91
CA THR A 106 -11.60 4.60 -1.88
C THR A 106 -12.20 4.30 -0.52
N SER A 107 -11.65 3.30 0.16
CA SER A 107 -11.84 3.08 1.59
C SER A 107 -10.58 3.50 2.33
N VAL A 108 -10.72 4.34 3.36
CA VAL A 108 -9.60 4.88 4.14
C VAL A 108 -9.62 4.29 5.54
N HIS A 109 -8.45 3.93 6.05
CA HIS A 109 -8.26 3.36 7.38
C HIS A 109 -7.21 4.18 8.13
N PHE A 110 -7.54 4.72 9.29
CA PHE A 110 -6.58 5.43 10.14
C PHE A 110 -5.92 4.43 11.09
N ILE A 111 -4.60 4.53 11.22
CA ILE A 111 -3.77 3.59 11.98
C ILE A 111 -2.90 4.39 12.95
N PHE A 112 -2.86 3.94 14.20
CA PHE A 112 -2.15 4.62 15.29
C PHE A 112 -1.30 3.62 16.07
N PRO A 113 -0.21 4.04 16.72
CA PRO A 113 0.42 3.20 17.73
C PRO A 113 -0.59 2.90 18.86
N TYR A 114 -0.45 1.74 19.50
CA TYR A 114 -1.34 1.36 20.62
C TYR A 114 -1.29 2.40 21.77
N SER A 115 -0.14 3.06 21.95
CA SER A 115 0.05 4.12 22.94
C SER A 115 -0.80 5.36 22.71
N ALA A 116 -1.42 5.52 21.54
CA ALA A 116 -2.34 6.61 21.25
C ALA A 116 -3.71 6.48 21.93
N LEU A 117 -4.01 5.32 22.50
CA LEU A 117 -5.24 5.12 23.27
C LEU A 117 -5.12 5.71 24.67
N SER A 118 -6.15 6.43 25.10
CA SER A 118 -6.31 6.86 26.48
C SER A 118 -6.41 5.65 27.42
N LYS A 119 -5.80 5.79 28.60
CA LYS A 119 -5.81 4.73 29.62
C LYS A 119 -7.19 4.51 30.25
N ASP A 120 -8.09 5.48 30.14
CA ASP A 120 -9.43 5.45 30.76
C ASP A 120 -10.53 4.91 29.82
N ASN A 121 -10.16 4.37 28.64
CA ASN A 121 -11.06 3.78 27.64
C ASN A 121 -12.17 4.71 27.11
N LYS A 122 -12.12 6.02 27.39
CA LYS A 122 -13.11 6.99 26.90
C LYS A 122 -13.13 7.07 25.37
N ASP A 123 -12.02 6.72 24.73
CA ASP A 123 -11.87 6.71 23.28
C ASP A 123 -13.00 5.97 22.55
N LYS A 124 -13.46 4.83 23.08
CA LYS A 124 -14.51 4.04 22.42
C LYS A 124 -15.87 4.73 22.43
N ILE A 125 -16.14 5.50 23.48
CA ILE A 125 -17.40 6.22 23.66
C ILE A 125 -17.37 7.49 22.78
N LEU A 126 -16.28 8.25 22.88
CA LEU A 126 -16.14 9.56 22.23
C LEU A 126 -15.80 9.46 20.73
N LEU A 127 -15.40 8.29 20.21
CA LEU A 127 -14.96 8.17 18.81
C LEU A 127 -15.99 8.65 17.80
N ASN A 128 -17.26 8.28 18.03
CA ASN A 128 -18.32 8.62 17.11
C ASN A 128 -18.68 10.10 17.19
N GLU A 129 -18.77 10.65 18.41
CA GLU A 129 -18.95 12.10 18.64
C GLU A 129 -17.83 12.88 17.95
N TYR A 130 -16.57 12.50 18.18
CA TYR A 130 -15.40 13.16 17.60
C TYR A 130 -15.38 13.23 16.07
N PHE A 131 -15.90 12.24 15.34
CA PHE A 131 -15.90 12.27 13.87
C PHE A 131 -17.24 12.66 13.26
N ASN A 132 -18.37 12.51 13.96
CA ASN A 132 -19.69 12.85 13.44
C ASN A 132 -20.06 14.31 13.70
N ASP A 133 -19.62 14.90 14.82
CA ASP A 133 -20.03 16.25 15.22
C ASP A 133 -19.15 17.34 14.59
N VAL A 134 -18.12 16.93 13.84
CA VAL A 134 -17.19 17.83 13.19
C VAL A 134 -17.79 18.37 11.90
N ASN A 135 -18.02 19.68 11.89
CA ASN A 135 -18.26 20.42 10.66
C ASN A 135 -16.94 20.73 9.94
N CYS A 136 -16.60 19.95 8.92
CA CYS A 136 -15.39 20.19 8.13
C CYS A 136 -15.49 21.43 7.23
N GLU A 137 -16.68 21.98 6.93
CA GLU A 137 -16.82 23.15 6.06
C GLU A 137 -16.42 24.47 6.76
N GLU A 138 -16.73 24.59 8.06
CA GLU A 138 -16.30 25.72 8.88
C GLU A 138 -14.79 25.65 9.21
N ASN A 139 -14.30 24.44 9.48
CA ASN A 139 -12.90 24.19 9.83
C ASN A 139 -11.95 24.23 8.61
N THR A 140 -12.45 24.18 7.37
CA THR A 140 -11.63 24.20 6.15
C THR A 140 -11.25 25.59 5.66
N LYS A 141 -11.95 26.66 6.07
CA LYS A 141 -11.52 28.05 5.77
C LYS A 141 -10.19 28.42 6.44
N VAL A 142 -9.74 27.60 7.38
CA VAL A 142 -8.50 27.71 8.17
C VAL A 142 -7.45 26.66 7.71
N SER A 143 -7.82 25.69 6.86
CA SER A 143 -7.13 24.39 6.79
C SER A 143 -6.01 24.23 5.78
N ASN A 144 -5.73 25.19 4.88
CA ASN A 144 -4.59 25.00 3.96
C ASN A 144 -3.24 25.39 4.58
N ASN A 145 -3.22 26.21 5.64
CA ASN A 145 -1.98 26.65 6.30
C ASN A 145 -1.75 26.05 7.70
N ILE A 146 -2.79 25.56 8.39
CA ILE A 146 -2.71 25.11 9.79
C ILE A 146 -2.63 23.58 9.94
N CYS A 147 -3.14 22.85 8.96
CA CYS A 147 -3.18 21.39 8.98
C CYS A 147 -1.81 20.71 8.92
N ASP A 148 -0.85 21.40 8.30
CA ASP A 148 0.54 20.99 8.23
C ASP A 148 1.34 21.98 9.09
N ILE A 149 1.40 21.73 10.41
CA ILE A 149 2.37 22.40 11.27
C ILE A 149 3.74 22.16 10.62
N SER A 150 4.41 23.25 10.22
CA SER A 150 5.64 23.15 9.44
C SER A 150 6.66 22.32 10.20
N THR A 151 7.01 21.17 9.62
CA THR A 151 8.06 20.30 10.15
C THR A 151 9.46 20.78 9.72
N GLU A 152 9.52 21.94 9.08
CA GLU A 152 10.74 22.55 8.57
C GLU A 152 11.72 22.85 9.70
N ASN A 153 11.21 23.30 10.86
CA ASN A 153 11.99 23.61 12.05
C ASN A 153 12.37 22.38 12.90
N GLU A 154 11.89 21.17 12.57
CA GLU A 154 12.33 19.96 13.28
C GLU A 154 13.82 19.70 13.02
N ASP A 155 14.55 19.28 14.06
CA ASP A 155 15.93 18.87 13.91
C ASP A 155 16.05 17.60 13.04
N GLU A 156 17.27 17.35 12.55
CA GLU A 156 17.54 16.24 11.64
C GLU A 156 17.23 14.87 12.28
N ASP A 157 17.53 14.71 13.57
CA ASP A 157 17.33 13.46 14.28
C ASP A 157 15.85 13.16 14.51
N THR A 158 15.03 14.16 14.81
CA THR A 158 13.57 14.04 14.88
C THR A 158 12.99 13.60 13.54
N LYS A 159 13.40 14.25 12.43
CA LYS A 159 12.99 13.87 11.07
C LYS A 159 13.38 12.42 10.74
N ILE A 160 14.60 12.00 11.08
CA ILE A 160 15.07 10.62 10.88
C ILE A 160 14.26 9.63 11.74
N ASN A 161 14.01 9.94 13.01
CA ASN A 161 13.27 9.06 13.91
C ASN A 161 11.82 8.88 13.45
N ARG A 162 11.21 9.92 12.87
CA ARG A 162 9.88 9.85 12.25
C ARG A 162 9.86 8.91 11.04
N ILE A 163 10.86 8.98 10.16
CA ILE A 163 11.03 8.04 9.04
C ILE A 163 11.11 6.59 9.55
N ILE A 164 11.89 6.34 10.60
CA ILE A 164 12.12 4.99 11.14
C ILE A 164 10.88 4.43 11.84
N ARG A 165 10.07 5.29 12.48
CA ARG A 165 8.83 4.90 13.16
C ARG A 165 7.72 4.52 12.19
N TYR A 166 7.80 4.91 10.92
CA TYR A 166 6.79 4.61 9.90
C TYR A 166 6.60 3.09 9.69
N PRO A 167 5.46 2.50 10.11
CA PRO A 167 5.28 1.05 10.17
C PRO A 167 4.73 0.51 8.85
N ILE A 168 5.45 0.72 7.75
CA ILE A 168 4.97 0.53 6.38
C ILE A 168 4.30 -0.84 6.13
N ASN A 169 4.87 -1.92 6.66
CA ASN A 169 4.36 -3.28 6.47
C ASN A 169 3.09 -3.56 7.28
N VAL A 170 2.94 -2.93 8.46
CA VAL A 170 1.69 -2.98 9.25
C VAL A 170 0.58 -2.28 8.46
N ILE A 171 0.86 -1.11 7.89
CA ILE A 171 -0.11 -0.35 7.09
C ILE A 171 -0.57 -1.16 5.88
N ARG A 172 0.38 -1.74 5.13
CA ARG A 172 0.07 -2.61 3.99
C ARG A 172 -0.78 -3.81 4.40
N ASN A 173 -0.47 -4.45 5.52
CA ASN A 173 -1.21 -5.62 6.01
C ASN A 173 -2.63 -5.25 6.47
N ILE A 174 -2.80 -4.15 7.20
CA ILE A 174 -4.10 -3.65 7.65
C ILE A 174 -4.96 -3.24 6.45
N ALA A 175 -4.44 -2.40 5.56
CA ALA A 175 -5.18 -1.96 4.37
C ALA A 175 -5.59 -3.16 3.50
N ARG A 176 -4.67 -4.12 3.28
CA ARG A 176 -5.00 -5.40 2.64
C ARG A 176 -6.11 -6.17 3.34
N LYS A 177 -6.09 -6.25 4.68
CA LYS A 177 -7.06 -7.05 5.46
C LYS A 177 -8.50 -6.57 5.23
N GLU A 178 -8.69 -5.30 4.92
CA GLU A 178 -9.99 -4.67 4.75
C GLU A 178 -10.50 -4.68 3.29
N ILE A 179 -9.74 -5.24 2.33
CA ILE A 179 -10.19 -5.32 0.93
C ILE A 179 -11.26 -6.38 0.74
N LYS A 180 -12.16 -6.15 -0.22
CA LYS A 180 -13.27 -7.07 -0.56
C LYS A 180 -13.03 -7.85 -1.85
N THR A 181 -12.08 -7.40 -2.67
CA THR A 181 -11.73 -8.08 -3.92
C THR A 181 -10.87 -9.30 -3.64
N LYS A 182 -10.85 -10.21 -4.62
CA LYS A 182 -9.97 -11.36 -4.63
C LYS A 182 -8.54 -10.97 -5.02
N PHE A 183 -8.38 -9.95 -5.85
CA PHE A 183 -7.09 -9.55 -6.39
C PHE A 183 -6.67 -8.17 -5.90
N MET A 184 -5.37 -7.98 -5.76
CA MET A 184 -4.80 -6.74 -5.26
C MET A 184 -3.41 -6.47 -5.86
N THR A 185 -3.01 -5.21 -5.80
CA THR A 185 -1.61 -4.79 -5.95
C THR A 185 -1.26 -3.76 -4.86
N PHE A 186 0.01 -3.72 -4.47
CA PHE A 186 0.51 -2.72 -3.52
C PHE A 186 1.21 -1.59 -4.26
N ALA A 187 1.02 -0.36 -3.81
CA ALA A 187 1.73 0.79 -4.33
C ALA A 187 1.89 1.87 -3.25
N ASP A 188 2.76 2.84 -3.50
CA ASP A 188 2.88 4.07 -2.75
C ASP A 188 2.05 5.18 -3.43
N ILE A 189 1.78 6.29 -2.74
CA ILE A 189 0.93 7.38 -3.29
C ILE A 189 1.53 8.01 -4.57
N ASN A 190 2.84 7.88 -4.77
CA ASN A 190 3.55 8.42 -5.94
C ASN A 190 3.78 7.36 -7.05
N ASP A 191 3.21 6.16 -6.90
CA ASP A 191 3.30 5.09 -7.89
C ASP A 191 2.06 5.12 -8.79
N TYR A 192 2.22 5.58 -10.02
CA TYR A 192 1.14 5.70 -11.00
C TYR A 192 1.20 4.56 -12.03
N PHE A 193 0.11 4.36 -12.73
CA PHE A 193 -0.05 3.25 -13.68
C PHE A 193 -0.34 3.77 -15.08
N SER A 194 0.07 2.99 -16.09
CA SER A 194 -0.27 3.23 -17.49
C SER A 194 -1.78 3.28 -17.71
N GLN A 195 -2.21 3.82 -18.85
CA GLN A 195 -3.63 3.97 -19.14
C GLN A 195 -4.38 2.63 -19.09
N ASP A 196 -5.54 2.65 -18.44
CA ASP A 196 -6.45 1.50 -18.26
C ASP A 196 -5.83 0.26 -17.62
N PHE A 197 -4.72 0.41 -16.88
CA PHE A 197 -3.95 -0.68 -16.26
C PHE A 197 -4.83 -1.69 -15.53
N GLU A 198 -5.66 -1.22 -14.59
CA GLU A 198 -6.50 -2.10 -13.75
C GLU A 198 -7.49 -2.91 -14.58
N TYR A 199 -8.07 -2.29 -15.60
CA TYR A 199 -9.06 -2.92 -16.47
C TYR A 199 -8.40 -3.96 -17.40
N LYS A 200 -7.29 -3.58 -18.04
CA LYS A 200 -6.44 -4.45 -18.85
C LYS A 200 -6.02 -5.69 -18.06
N MET A 201 -5.50 -5.50 -16.85
CA MET A 201 -5.04 -6.60 -16.00
C MET A 201 -6.18 -7.46 -15.47
N SER A 202 -7.35 -6.88 -15.15
CA SER A 202 -8.53 -7.65 -14.73
C SER A 202 -9.02 -8.62 -15.82
N LYS A 203 -8.92 -8.24 -17.10
CA LYS A 203 -9.20 -9.14 -18.23
C LYS A 203 -8.23 -10.33 -18.27
N LEU A 204 -6.92 -10.06 -18.20
CA LEU A 204 -5.90 -11.11 -18.21
C LEU A 204 -6.07 -12.08 -17.02
N ILE A 205 -6.34 -11.55 -15.83
CA ILE A 205 -6.63 -12.36 -14.63
C ILE A 205 -7.84 -13.27 -14.90
N SER A 206 -8.91 -12.72 -15.46
CA SER A 206 -10.11 -13.50 -15.78
C SER A 206 -9.78 -14.67 -16.72
N GLU A 207 -8.93 -14.46 -17.72
CA GLU A 207 -8.50 -15.52 -18.66
C GLU A 207 -7.63 -16.58 -17.98
N ILE A 208 -6.62 -16.18 -17.22
CA ILE A 208 -5.69 -17.10 -16.53
C ILE A 208 -6.45 -17.93 -15.49
N PHE A 209 -7.28 -17.28 -14.67
CA PHE A 209 -7.96 -17.97 -13.58
C PHE A 209 -9.17 -18.79 -14.05
N LYS A 210 -9.85 -18.43 -15.16
CA LYS A 210 -10.83 -19.31 -15.82
C LYS A 210 -10.19 -20.63 -16.26
N LYS A 211 -8.99 -20.60 -16.86
CA LYS A 211 -8.23 -21.81 -17.24
C LYS A 211 -7.84 -22.65 -16.02
N SER A 212 -7.50 -22.01 -14.89
CA SER A 212 -7.15 -22.72 -13.64
C SER A 212 -8.32 -23.53 -13.05
N ARG A 213 -9.55 -22.98 -13.08
CA ARG A 213 -10.74 -23.68 -12.56
C ARG A 213 -11.01 -24.97 -13.32
N LYS A 214 -10.85 -24.95 -14.65
CA LYS A 214 -11.02 -26.13 -15.50
C LYS A 214 -10.04 -27.25 -15.17
N THR A 215 -8.81 -26.92 -14.77
CA THR A 215 -7.76 -27.91 -14.49
C THR A 215 -7.75 -28.41 -13.04
N LYS A 216 -8.65 -27.92 -12.16
CA LYS A 216 -8.71 -28.21 -10.70
C LYS A 216 -7.38 -28.05 -9.95
N LYS A 217 -6.35 -27.45 -10.55
CA LYS A 217 -5.05 -27.21 -9.92
C LYS A 217 -5.06 -25.84 -9.24
N LYS A 218 -4.66 -25.80 -7.98
CA LYS A 218 -4.40 -24.54 -7.27
C LYS A 218 -3.18 -23.85 -7.89
N MET A 219 -3.42 -22.89 -8.77
CA MET A 219 -2.34 -22.11 -9.38
C MET A 219 -1.82 -21.08 -8.36
N LYS A 220 -0.53 -21.19 -8.02
CA LYS A 220 0.21 -20.20 -7.24
C LYS A 220 0.92 -19.28 -8.21
N ASN A 221 0.22 -18.28 -8.72
CA ASN A 221 0.76 -17.35 -9.71
C ASN A 221 0.59 -15.91 -9.23
N ILE A 222 1.57 -15.09 -9.53
CA ILE A 222 1.46 -13.63 -9.47
C ILE A 222 1.75 -13.05 -10.86
N LEU A 223 1.18 -11.90 -11.17
CA LEU A 223 1.39 -11.19 -12.43
C LEU A 223 2.35 -10.04 -12.18
N VAL A 224 3.54 -10.12 -12.76
CA VAL A 224 4.59 -9.11 -12.62
C VAL A 224 4.51 -8.15 -13.80
N TYR A 225 4.59 -6.86 -13.51
CA TYR A 225 4.60 -5.78 -14.51
C TYR A 225 5.84 -4.92 -14.33
N GLN A 226 6.25 -4.22 -15.39
CA GLN A 226 7.43 -3.38 -15.36
C GLN A 226 7.18 -2.11 -14.55
N SER A 227 8.21 -1.66 -13.83
CA SER A 227 8.21 -0.46 -12.99
C SER A 227 9.35 0.46 -13.38
N PHE A 228 9.07 1.75 -13.51
CA PHE A 228 10.06 2.75 -13.93
C PHE A 228 10.13 3.92 -12.95
N ASP A 229 11.33 4.39 -12.65
CA ASP A 229 11.56 5.65 -11.95
C ASP A 229 11.57 6.77 -12.97
N VAL A 230 10.68 7.75 -12.81
CA VAL A 230 10.46 8.83 -13.77
C VAL A 230 10.75 10.16 -13.12
N ASP A 231 11.36 11.06 -13.88
CA ASP A 231 11.52 12.45 -13.49
C ASP A 231 10.15 13.08 -13.21
N SER A 232 10.01 13.60 -12.02
CA SER A 232 8.82 14.23 -11.48
C SER A 232 8.38 15.54 -12.17
N SER A 233 9.19 16.11 -13.06
CA SER A 233 8.78 17.21 -13.95
C SER A 233 7.88 16.72 -15.11
N VAL A 234 7.85 15.40 -15.36
CA VAL A 234 7.08 14.80 -16.44
C VAL A 234 5.61 14.67 -16.04
N GLU A 235 4.72 14.99 -16.98
CA GLU A 235 3.28 14.75 -16.82
C GLU A 235 2.94 13.26 -16.70
N LYS A 236 1.67 12.95 -16.42
CA LYS A 236 1.20 11.57 -16.24
C LYS A 236 1.34 10.76 -17.53
N LEU A 237 2.15 9.72 -17.47
CA LEU A 237 2.35 8.78 -18.58
C LEU A 237 1.17 7.86 -18.78
N LYS A 238 0.81 7.67 -20.04
CA LYS A 238 -0.32 6.84 -20.47
C LYS A 238 0.12 5.64 -21.28
N THR A 239 1.10 5.81 -22.16
CA THR A 239 1.47 4.81 -23.18
C THR A 239 2.93 4.41 -23.11
N LYS A 240 3.27 3.22 -23.63
CA LYS A 240 4.67 2.78 -23.75
C LYS A 240 5.47 3.64 -24.72
N LYS A 241 4.83 4.26 -25.71
CA LYS A 241 5.48 5.18 -26.64
C LYS A 241 6.04 6.40 -25.91
N GLU A 242 5.24 7.00 -25.03
CA GLU A 242 5.68 8.13 -24.18
C GLU A 242 6.80 7.69 -23.24
N LEU A 243 6.66 6.52 -22.61
CA LEU A 243 7.69 5.99 -21.72
C LEU A 243 9.03 5.77 -22.45
N LEU A 244 9.00 5.20 -23.66
CA LEU A 244 10.21 4.97 -24.47
C LEU A 244 10.91 6.29 -24.82
N GLN A 245 10.16 7.35 -25.13
CA GLN A 245 10.72 8.68 -25.36
C GLN A 245 11.46 9.22 -24.12
N LEU A 246 10.94 8.95 -22.92
CA LEU A 246 11.59 9.35 -21.68
C LEU A 246 12.81 8.51 -21.34
N VAL A 247 12.77 7.21 -21.62
CA VAL A 247 13.95 6.35 -21.47
C VAL A 247 15.06 6.81 -22.41
N ASN A 248 14.74 7.09 -23.68
CA ASN A 248 15.70 7.59 -24.66
C ASN A 248 16.28 8.97 -24.30
N SER A 249 15.53 9.79 -23.56
CA SER A 249 15.99 11.10 -23.06
C SER A 249 16.52 11.06 -21.63
N SER A 250 16.77 9.87 -21.06
CA SER A 250 17.28 9.69 -19.69
C SER A 250 16.43 10.36 -18.60
N LYS A 251 15.12 10.46 -18.84
CA LYS A 251 14.11 10.95 -17.88
C LYS A 251 13.27 9.84 -17.25
N ALA A 252 13.46 8.60 -17.70
CA ALA A 252 12.86 7.41 -17.12
C ALA A 252 13.88 6.28 -17.10
N PHE A 253 13.91 5.51 -16.01
CA PHE A 253 14.81 4.38 -15.80
C PHE A 253 14.03 3.20 -15.27
N LEU A 254 14.43 1.97 -15.59
CA LEU A 254 13.83 0.79 -14.96
C LEU A 254 14.12 0.85 -13.44
N SER A 255 13.10 0.74 -12.59
CA SER A 255 13.25 0.88 -11.14
C SER A 255 14.05 -0.26 -10.52
N ASP A 256 14.06 -1.44 -11.16
CA ASP A 256 14.90 -2.54 -10.72
C ASP A 256 16.28 -2.50 -11.39
N THR A 257 17.30 -2.88 -10.63
CA THR A 257 18.69 -2.97 -11.10
C THR A 257 18.98 -4.35 -11.66
N PHE A 258 17.95 -5.04 -12.17
CA PHE A 258 18.06 -6.44 -12.53
C PHE A 258 18.69 -6.64 -13.91
N LEU A 259 18.80 -5.61 -14.74
CA LEU A 259 19.42 -5.61 -16.07
C LEU A 259 20.94 -5.83 -16.01
N ASN A 260 21.36 -7.07 -15.74
CA ASN A 260 22.76 -7.45 -15.59
C ASN A 260 23.25 -8.34 -16.75
N ASN A 261 22.39 -8.72 -17.70
CA ASN A 261 22.78 -9.53 -18.85
C ASN A 261 21.96 -9.22 -20.12
N THR A 262 22.51 -9.67 -21.26
CA THR A 262 21.94 -9.45 -22.60
C THR A 262 20.54 -10.03 -22.75
N GLU A 263 20.23 -11.17 -22.12
CA GLU A 263 18.90 -11.79 -22.22
C GLU A 263 17.81 -10.88 -21.63
N GLN A 264 18.06 -10.28 -20.47
CA GLN A 264 17.10 -9.38 -19.83
C GLN A 264 16.92 -8.08 -20.62
N ILE A 265 18.00 -7.57 -21.22
CA ILE A 265 17.96 -6.39 -22.09
C ILE A 265 17.08 -6.70 -23.30
N ASN A 266 17.28 -7.85 -23.96
CA ASN A 266 16.46 -8.28 -25.09
C ASN A 266 14.98 -8.44 -24.68
N LEU A 267 14.69 -9.03 -23.52
CA LEU A 267 13.31 -9.16 -23.01
C LEU A 267 12.66 -7.79 -22.73
N LEU A 268 13.42 -6.82 -22.22
CA LEU A 268 12.92 -5.45 -22.01
C LEU A 268 12.68 -4.74 -23.35
N GLU A 269 13.58 -4.91 -24.31
CA GLU A 269 13.45 -4.37 -25.66
C GLU A 269 12.20 -4.94 -26.36
N GLU A 270 12.03 -6.27 -26.35
CA GLU A 270 10.82 -6.94 -26.82
C GLU A 270 9.57 -6.39 -26.12
N TRP A 271 9.65 -6.14 -24.81
CA TRP A 271 8.55 -5.58 -24.05
C TRP A 271 8.19 -4.17 -24.55
N PHE A 272 9.16 -3.30 -24.84
CA PHE A 272 8.92 -1.96 -25.38
C PHE A 272 8.26 -2.01 -26.76
N TYR A 273 8.79 -2.83 -27.67
CA TYR A 273 8.33 -2.88 -29.07
C TYR A 273 7.08 -3.73 -29.30
N LYS A 274 6.66 -4.57 -28.34
CA LYS A 274 5.38 -5.29 -28.43
C LYS A 274 4.22 -4.29 -28.52
N LYS A 275 3.38 -4.36 -29.55
CA LYS A 275 2.21 -3.46 -29.68
C LYS A 275 1.29 -3.51 -28.44
N GLU A 276 0.88 -2.35 -27.93
CA GLU A 276 -0.12 -2.23 -26.86
C GLU A 276 -1.50 -2.72 -27.34
N THR A 277 -2.21 -3.42 -26.47
CA THR A 277 -3.49 -4.08 -26.77
C THR A 277 -4.52 -3.77 -25.69
N GLN A 278 -5.77 -4.23 -25.90
CA GLN A 278 -6.81 -4.09 -24.88
C GLN A 278 -6.71 -5.13 -23.74
N THR A 279 -5.97 -6.21 -23.95
CA THR A 279 -5.76 -7.28 -22.96
C THR A 279 -4.30 -7.71 -23.02
N PRO A 280 -3.50 -7.41 -21.98
CA PRO A 280 -2.11 -7.86 -21.88
C PRO A 280 -1.99 -9.38 -21.98
N SER A 281 -0.80 -9.85 -22.31
CA SER A 281 -0.45 -11.28 -22.31
C SER A 281 0.79 -11.54 -21.47
N VAL A 282 1.02 -12.80 -21.12
CA VAL A 282 2.23 -13.22 -20.41
C VAL A 282 3.37 -13.29 -21.42
N GLN A 283 4.43 -12.51 -21.22
CA GLN A 283 5.64 -12.56 -22.04
C GLN A 283 6.44 -13.83 -21.71
N PHE A 284 6.73 -14.04 -20.43
CA PHE A 284 7.44 -15.23 -19.96
C PHE A 284 7.06 -15.58 -18.51
N ILE A 285 7.39 -16.80 -18.11
CA ILE A 285 7.15 -17.31 -16.76
C ILE A 285 8.48 -17.61 -16.11
N THR A 286 8.70 -17.03 -14.94
CA THR A 286 9.91 -17.28 -14.16
C THR A 286 9.58 -17.58 -12.69
N THR A 287 10.62 -17.84 -11.91
CA THR A 287 10.59 -17.83 -10.45
C THR A 287 11.44 -16.67 -9.96
N TYR A 288 11.25 -16.22 -8.73
CA TYR A 288 12.15 -15.25 -8.13
C TYR A 288 13.54 -15.86 -7.93
N ARG A 289 14.49 -15.51 -8.81
CA ARG A 289 15.84 -16.10 -8.81
C ARG A 289 16.92 -15.15 -8.31
N HIS A 290 16.68 -13.84 -8.38
CA HIS A 290 17.71 -12.83 -8.18
C HIS A 290 17.34 -11.88 -7.06
N SER A 291 18.24 -11.69 -6.11
CA SER A 291 17.98 -10.88 -4.91
C SER A 291 17.95 -9.38 -5.15
N ASN A 292 18.49 -8.92 -6.29
CA ASN A 292 18.42 -7.52 -6.75
C ASN A 292 17.19 -7.22 -7.62
N TRP A 293 16.43 -8.24 -8.02
CA TRP A 293 15.15 -8.05 -8.67
C TRP A 293 14.10 -7.73 -7.60
N ASP A 294 13.39 -6.60 -7.71
CA ASP A 294 12.31 -6.23 -6.78
C ASP A 294 11.00 -5.89 -7.53
N PRO A 295 10.40 -6.87 -8.23
CA PRO A 295 9.29 -6.63 -9.12
C PRO A 295 8.03 -6.21 -8.36
N GLN A 296 7.24 -5.33 -8.98
CA GLN A 296 5.86 -5.07 -8.57
C GLN A 296 4.92 -6.10 -9.21
N PHE A 297 3.83 -6.44 -8.51
CA PHE A 297 2.96 -7.53 -8.96
C PHE A 297 1.52 -7.43 -8.48
N ILE A 298 0.61 -7.99 -9.28
CA ILE A 298 -0.75 -8.33 -8.87
C ILE A 298 -0.79 -9.77 -8.36
N SER A 299 -1.52 -9.98 -7.28
CA SER A 299 -1.71 -11.29 -6.65
C SER A 299 -3.14 -11.49 -6.17
N ASP A 300 -3.48 -12.72 -5.82
CA ASP A 300 -4.65 -12.96 -4.98
C ASP A 300 -4.41 -12.47 -3.53
N ASN A 301 -5.50 -12.20 -2.83
CA ASN A 301 -5.47 -11.69 -1.46
C ASN A 301 -5.13 -12.76 -0.39
N LYS A 302 -4.66 -13.96 -0.79
CA LYS A 302 -4.29 -15.07 0.10
C LYS A 302 -2.79 -15.37 0.12
N ILE A 303 -1.97 -14.56 -0.56
CA ILE A 303 -0.50 -14.62 -0.41
C ILE A 303 -0.08 -14.39 1.06
N PRO A 304 1.15 -14.70 1.47
CA PRO A 304 1.63 -14.33 2.80
C PRO A 304 1.49 -12.82 3.07
N TYR A 305 1.33 -12.44 4.33
CA TYR A 305 1.41 -11.03 4.74
C TYR A 305 2.86 -10.54 4.71
N PHE A 306 3.06 -9.22 4.69
CA PHE A 306 4.40 -8.68 4.89
C PHE A 306 4.90 -9.03 6.30
N ASP A 307 6.19 -9.36 6.43
CA ASP A 307 6.84 -9.53 7.73
C ASP A 307 7.07 -8.14 8.35
N GLU A 308 6.26 -7.83 9.35
CA GLU A 308 6.21 -6.52 10.02
C GLU A 308 7.48 -6.19 10.82
N ARG A 309 8.37 -7.17 11.02
CA ARG A 309 9.65 -6.95 11.71
C ARG A 309 10.65 -6.19 10.82
N PHE A 310 10.50 -6.24 9.50
CA PHE A 310 11.38 -5.53 8.57
C PHE A 310 11.14 -4.02 8.67
N PRO A 311 12.14 -3.23 9.10
CA PRO A 311 11.96 -1.80 9.29
C PRO A 311 12.03 -1.04 7.95
N TYR A 312 11.23 0.02 7.83
CA TYR A 312 11.41 1.02 6.78
C TYR A 312 12.65 1.89 7.09
N PRO A 313 13.42 2.36 6.10
CA PRO A 313 13.28 2.15 4.65
C PRO A 313 14.25 1.09 4.08
N LEU A 314 14.53 0.01 4.82
CA LEU A 314 15.54 -0.98 4.42
C LEU A 314 14.97 -2.39 4.24
N LYS A 315 14.86 -2.83 2.98
CA LYS A 315 14.40 -4.17 2.57
C LYS A 315 12.96 -4.52 3.02
N ASP A 316 12.10 -3.53 3.23
CA ASP A 316 10.73 -3.72 3.72
C ASP A 316 9.82 -4.49 2.75
N ARG A 317 10.10 -4.44 1.43
CA ARG A 317 9.31 -5.13 0.39
C ARG A 317 9.85 -6.48 -0.06
N VAL A 318 11.18 -6.61 -0.17
CA VAL A 318 11.87 -7.77 -0.81
C VAL A 318 11.49 -9.10 -0.16
N GLN A 319 11.28 -9.10 1.17
CA GLN A 319 10.97 -10.30 1.93
C GLN A 319 9.69 -11.02 1.43
N LEU A 320 8.68 -10.28 0.93
CA LEU A 320 7.44 -10.89 0.46
C LEU A 320 7.64 -11.65 -0.86
N LYS A 321 8.38 -11.06 -1.80
CA LYS A 321 8.72 -11.71 -3.08
C LYS A 321 9.51 -12.99 -2.83
N TRP A 322 10.43 -12.92 -1.88
CA TRP A 322 11.15 -14.10 -1.47
C TRP A 322 10.24 -15.17 -0.87
N HIS A 323 9.35 -14.82 0.07
CA HIS A 323 8.39 -15.76 0.66
C HIS A 323 7.53 -16.42 -0.43
N LEU A 324 7.04 -15.66 -1.41
CA LEU A 324 6.30 -16.20 -2.56
C LEU A 324 7.12 -17.24 -3.33
N CYS A 325 8.40 -16.99 -3.58
CA CYS A 325 9.30 -18.00 -4.17
C CYS A 325 9.38 -19.26 -3.32
N ARG A 326 9.57 -19.10 -2.00
CA ARG A 326 9.65 -20.22 -1.05
C ARG A 326 8.41 -21.09 -1.10
N GLN A 327 7.26 -20.48 -1.34
CA GLN A 327 5.96 -21.13 -1.54
C GLN A 327 5.71 -21.63 -2.96
N GLN A 328 6.71 -21.58 -3.84
CA GLN A 328 6.67 -22.04 -5.23
C GLN A 328 5.66 -21.28 -6.09
N TYR A 329 5.46 -19.98 -5.82
CA TYR A 329 4.72 -19.12 -6.73
C TYR A 329 5.49 -18.92 -8.04
N LYS A 330 4.77 -18.95 -9.16
CA LYS A 330 5.27 -18.57 -10.48
C LYS A 330 5.03 -17.09 -10.73
N PHE A 331 6.03 -16.44 -11.31
CA PHE A 331 6.03 -15.01 -11.63
C PHE A 331 5.76 -14.92 -13.13
N LEU A 332 4.54 -14.57 -13.49
CA LEU A 332 4.09 -14.42 -14.87
C LEU A 332 4.35 -12.96 -15.26
N VAL A 333 5.43 -12.72 -16.00
CA VAL A 333 5.80 -11.37 -16.42
C VAL A 333 4.92 -10.98 -17.60
N VAL A 334 4.19 -9.87 -17.48
CA VAL A 334 3.22 -9.43 -18.49
C VAL A 334 3.84 -8.39 -19.43
N ASN A 335 3.41 -8.43 -20.69
CA ASN A 335 3.68 -7.36 -21.64
C ASN A 335 2.63 -6.24 -21.52
N ASP A 336 2.82 -5.14 -22.26
CA ASP A 336 1.84 -4.05 -22.41
C ASP A 336 1.80 -3.02 -21.26
N VAL A 337 1.48 -3.45 -20.03
CA VAL A 337 1.23 -2.51 -18.93
C VAL A 337 2.47 -2.23 -18.07
N PHE A 338 2.53 -1.02 -17.51
CA PHE A 338 3.61 -0.60 -16.60
C PHE A 338 3.09 0.29 -15.46
N MET A 339 3.93 0.39 -14.44
CA MET A 339 3.82 1.36 -13.36
C MET A 339 5.03 2.29 -13.42
N TYR A 340 4.88 3.52 -12.96
CA TYR A 340 5.98 4.46 -12.82
C TYR A 340 5.91 5.18 -11.47
N HIS A 341 7.08 5.42 -10.89
CA HIS A 341 7.27 6.12 -9.63
C HIS A 341 7.87 7.49 -9.90
N TYR A 342 7.24 8.55 -9.40
CA TYR A 342 7.91 9.85 -9.36
C TYR A 342 8.89 9.88 -8.20
N GLY A 343 10.18 9.87 -8.53
CA GLY A 343 11.26 9.82 -7.55
C GLY A 343 11.30 11.04 -6.62
N ILE A 344 11.96 10.86 -5.48
CA ILE A 344 12.22 11.94 -4.52
C ILE A 344 13.14 12.98 -5.19
N GLN A 345 12.63 14.17 -5.51
CA GLN A 345 13.45 15.26 -6.08
C GLN A 345 14.42 15.86 -5.06
N ASN A 346 14.04 15.86 -3.78
CA ASN A 346 14.72 16.63 -2.76
C ASN A 346 15.98 15.92 -2.25
N THR A 347 17.15 16.52 -2.49
CA THR A 347 18.46 16.04 -2.02
C THR A 347 18.52 15.89 -0.50
N ASN A 348 17.85 16.78 0.25
CA ASN A 348 17.78 16.70 1.71
C ASN A 348 16.96 15.50 2.16
N GLU A 349 15.81 15.21 1.53
CA GLU A 349 15.01 14.04 1.85
C GLU A 349 15.79 12.74 1.58
N ARG A 350 16.52 12.67 0.45
CA ARG A 350 17.41 11.53 0.15
C ARG A 350 18.49 11.35 1.24
N LYS A 351 19.07 12.44 1.74
CA LYS A 351 20.05 12.42 2.83
C LYS A 351 19.45 11.88 4.14
N LEU A 352 18.26 12.35 4.50
CA LEU A 352 17.53 11.87 5.68
C LEU A 352 17.22 10.36 5.58
N VAL A 353 16.71 9.92 4.43
CA VAL A 353 16.43 8.50 4.17
C VAL A 353 17.71 7.66 4.25
N ARG A 354 18.85 8.14 3.71
CA ARG A 354 20.14 7.44 3.82
C ARG A 354 20.59 7.29 5.27
N LYS A 355 20.47 8.34 6.09
CA LYS A 355 20.78 8.26 7.53
C LYS A 355 19.82 7.35 8.27
N ALA A 356 18.53 7.35 7.92
CA ALA A 356 17.55 6.43 8.48
C ALA A 356 17.91 4.96 8.18
N LYS A 357 18.31 4.63 6.94
CA LYS A 357 18.82 3.29 6.56
C LYS A 357 19.99 2.87 7.45
N TYR A 358 20.92 3.78 7.73
CA TYR A 358 22.07 3.49 8.60
C TYR A 358 21.63 3.19 10.04
N LYS A 359 20.73 3.99 10.62
CA LYS A 359 20.23 3.77 11.99
C LYS A 359 19.51 2.41 12.15
N VAL A 360 18.73 1.98 11.15
CA VAL A 360 18.01 0.70 11.22
C VAL A 360 18.83 -0.53 10.83
N LEU A 361 20.01 -0.33 10.25
CA LEU A 361 20.84 -1.39 9.65
C LEU A 361 21.06 -2.60 10.58
N ARG A 362 21.47 -2.36 11.83
CA ARG A 362 21.72 -3.43 12.81
C ARG A 362 20.47 -4.25 13.10
N LYS A 363 19.31 -3.59 13.23
CA LYS A 363 18.01 -4.26 13.42
C LYS A 363 17.65 -5.07 12.18
N THR A 364 17.79 -4.50 10.98
CA THR A 364 17.51 -5.19 9.71
C THR A 364 18.35 -6.45 9.52
N ILE A 365 19.65 -6.40 9.84
CA ILE A 365 20.52 -7.59 9.78
C ILE A 365 19.99 -8.72 10.66
N ARG A 366 19.58 -8.41 11.89
CA ARG A 366 19.02 -9.42 12.82
C ARG A 366 17.73 -10.03 12.26
N VAL A 367 16.81 -9.18 11.80
CA VAL A 367 15.53 -9.61 11.22
C VAL A 367 15.74 -10.49 9.99
N ILE A 368 16.68 -10.13 9.10
CA ILE A 368 17.02 -10.94 7.92
C ILE A 368 17.55 -12.32 8.32
N LYS A 369 18.43 -12.40 9.33
CA LYS A 369 18.94 -13.70 9.83
C LYS A 369 17.81 -14.58 10.35
N GLU A 370 16.93 -14.03 11.18
CA GLU A 370 15.77 -14.75 11.72
C GLU A 370 14.79 -15.19 10.64
N PHE A 371 14.51 -14.30 9.69
CA PHE A 371 13.62 -14.57 8.56
C PHE A 371 14.17 -15.68 7.66
N ASN A 372 15.46 -15.63 7.32
CA ASN A 372 16.11 -16.68 6.54
C ASN A 372 16.06 -18.03 7.27
N LYS A 373 16.36 -18.07 8.58
CA LYS A 373 16.27 -19.27 9.42
C LYS A 373 14.85 -19.85 9.45
N LYS A 374 13.84 -18.99 9.60
CA LYS A 374 12.41 -19.39 9.57
C LYS A 374 12.04 -20.01 8.23
N MET A 375 12.46 -19.42 7.11
CA MET A 375 12.11 -19.93 5.79
C MET A 375 12.87 -21.20 5.40
N TRP A 376 14.10 -21.39 5.88
CA TRP A 376 14.80 -22.66 5.72
C TRP A 376 14.05 -23.79 6.41
N ARG A 377 13.62 -23.58 7.66
CA ARG A 377 12.87 -24.58 8.44
C ARG A 377 11.50 -24.88 7.83
N SER A 378 10.77 -23.86 7.39
CA SER A 378 9.39 -24.03 6.89
C SER A 378 9.28 -24.43 5.42
N HIS A 379 10.31 -24.20 4.60
CA HIS A 379 10.26 -24.48 3.15
C HIS A 379 11.55 -25.17 2.64
N PRO A 380 12.04 -26.26 3.27
CA PRO A 380 13.37 -26.83 2.98
C PRO A 380 13.62 -27.19 1.51
N LYS A 381 12.57 -27.59 0.78
CA LYS A 381 12.64 -28.01 -0.64
C LYS A 381 13.06 -26.91 -1.61
N THR A 382 12.85 -25.63 -1.28
CA THR A 382 13.15 -24.52 -2.19
C THR A 382 14.45 -23.79 -1.86
N VAL A 383 15.25 -24.30 -0.89
CA VAL A 383 16.47 -23.61 -0.36
C VAL A 383 17.50 -23.38 -1.44
N LYS A 384 17.65 -24.33 -2.36
CA LYS A 384 18.63 -24.26 -3.44
C LYS A 384 18.13 -23.47 -4.66
N THR A 385 16.83 -23.25 -4.79
CA THR A 385 16.21 -22.68 -6.01
C THR A 385 15.77 -21.24 -5.88
N CYS A 386 15.42 -20.80 -4.67
CA CYS A 386 15.13 -19.40 -4.37
C CYS A 386 16.39 -18.74 -3.81
N PRO A 387 16.59 -17.43 -4.04
CA PRO A 387 17.70 -16.69 -3.43
C PRO A 387 17.57 -16.65 -1.91
N ARG A 388 18.34 -15.85 -1.19
CA ARG A 388 18.08 -15.53 0.23
C ARG A 388 17.94 -14.02 0.36
N VAL A 389 17.26 -13.54 1.39
CA VAL A 389 17.27 -12.10 1.65
C VAL A 389 18.66 -11.71 2.13
N GLN A 390 19.22 -10.68 1.49
CA GLN A 390 20.55 -10.11 1.76
C GLN A 390 20.41 -8.60 1.92
N LEU A 391 21.44 -7.98 2.52
CA LEU A 391 21.50 -6.54 2.73
C LEU A 391 21.56 -5.73 1.43
#